data_AF-A0AAW3W3N4-F1
#
_entry.id   AF-A0AAW3W3N4-F1
#
_cell.length_a   1.000
_cell.length_b   1.000
_cell.length_c   1.000
_cell.angle_alpha   90.00
_cell.angle_beta   90.00
_cell.angle_gamma   90.00
#
_symmetry.space_group_name_H-M   'P 1'
#
loop_
_entity.id
_entity.type
_entity.pdbx_description
1 polymer ?
#
loop_
_entity_poly.entity_id
_entity_poly.type
_entity_poly.pdbx_seq_one_letter_code
_entity_poly.pdbx_strand_id
1 'polypeptide(L)'
;MNKIKKAFNKDKQSFISKSFKLNEKFKNYSISKKIDTTFNFILIFTLLSMVISIGVLLSLSARTFSLYNGPYHISQALSDIRLAFQVSDTNISRAVIENSPKNKEDFIRNSDEALEELTSKIDLLKQNTSDKSAIDQLTKNLSIADTYRKELCNSIKNNDPKSTITSKLDTYSFQIDIVENYISQLYESSKGNAQTFVNESIFYRNLATVILVLIIIFLILIPRFLGKTLKSSIFEGINNVKKVSTNLSNGILNIDNEYSSKDEMGDMFNDLKKSIDMLKLYIKDITYTLEELSNRNLNINKMESVHYIGDFAPIQKSLDEIIANLNSSFLDIDKSIDFTANSAKEISSITKVLSEGASNQASAVQELQGNFNIILDQVKKNTNNSEKAYNYYNETTKIVADGNNKMKQLMESINEIATASNEISAIINTIQSISEQTNLLALNAAIEAARAGDAGKGFAVVADEVRKLAEQSSNSVKNITQIIKNSLNTVSKGELIANETGIALNSIVENVEYTSELVKEIATASEEQTSAISKMTLKVDIISDIVQTNLATAEETSASIEELASHSQIMHEQISEFKLQH
;
A
#
# COMPACT_ATOMS: atom_id res chain seq x y z
N MET A 1 -48.41 69.47 -22.07
CA MET A 1 -47.67 68.81 -20.97
C MET A 1 -47.73 67.27 -20.99
N ASN A 2 -48.89 66.62 -21.11
CA ASN A 2 -49.03 65.16 -20.96
C ASN A 2 -48.46 64.29 -22.10
N LYS A 3 -48.34 64.80 -23.34
CA LYS A 3 -47.69 64.07 -24.45
C LYS A 3 -46.15 64.00 -24.31
N ILE A 4 -45.52 65.00 -23.70
CA ILE A 4 -44.06 65.06 -23.49
C ILE A 4 -43.62 64.13 -22.34
N LYS A 5 -44.40 64.06 -21.25
CA LYS A 5 -44.17 63.08 -20.16
C LYS A 5 -44.29 61.62 -20.63
N LYS A 6 -45.22 61.31 -21.54
CA LYS A 6 -45.37 59.96 -22.12
C LYS A 6 -44.21 59.58 -23.04
N ALA A 7 -43.68 60.51 -23.84
CA ALA A 7 -42.49 60.27 -24.67
C ALA A 7 -41.24 60.01 -23.80
N PHE A 8 -41.00 60.84 -22.77
CA PHE A 8 -39.88 60.67 -21.84
C PHE A 8 -39.92 59.35 -21.05
N ASN A 9 -41.11 58.89 -20.63
CA ASN A 9 -41.24 57.61 -19.91
C ASN A 9 -41.06 56.38 -20.81
N LYS A 10 -41.49 56.46 -22.09
CA LYS A 10 -41.32 55.37 -23.06
C LYS A 10 -39.84 55.22 -23.47
N ASP A 11 -39.14 56.33 -23.62
CA ASP A 11 -37.69 56.33 -23.88
C ASP A 11 -36.87 55.88 -22.66
N LYS A 12 -37.31 56.22 -21.43
CA LYS A 12 -36.67 55.73 -20.20
C LYS A 12 -36.78 54.21 -20.05
N GLN A 13 -37.96 53.61 -20.31
CA GLN A 13 -38.12 52.14 -20.29
C GLN A 13 -37.36 51.44 -21.44
N SER A 14 -37.29 52.06 -22.62
CA SER A 14 -36.49 51.57 -23.75
C SER A 14 -34.98 51.59 -23.44
N PHE A 15 -34.48 52.65 -22.80
CA PHE A 15 -33.08 52.77 -22.40
C PHE A 15 -32.70 51.80 -21.28
N ILE A 16 -33.60 51.57 -20.30
CA ILE A 16 -33.41 50.59 -19.22
C ILE A 16 -33.44 49.15 -19.74
N SER A 17 -34.31 48.81 -20.70
CA SER A 17 -34.33 47.45 -21.28
C SER A 17 -33.14 47.18 -22.20
N LYS A 18 -32.67 48.20 -22.95
CA LYS A 18 -31.42 48.12 -23.72
C LYS A 18 -30.18 48.05 -22.84
N SER A 19 -30.11 48.79 -21.74
CA SER A 19 -28.98 48.71 -20.81
C SER A 19 -28.91 47.36 -20.09
N PHE A 20 -30.06 46.77 -19.75
CA PHE A 20 -30.14 45.42 -19.18
C PHE A 20 -29.69 44.34 -20.18
N LYS A 21 -30.16 44.40 -21.44
CA LYS A 21 -29.72 43.49 -22.51
C LYS A 21 -28.24 43.68 -22.88
N LEU A 22 -27.70 44.90 -22.77
CA LEU A 22 -26.27 45.15 -22.92
C LEU A 22 -25.48 44.44 -21.81
N ASN A 23 -26.00 44.43 -20.58
CA ASN A 23 -25.32 43.85 -19.43
C ASN A 23 -25.18 42.32 -19.54
N GLU A 24 -26.22 41.61 -20.00
CA GLU A 24 -26.15 40.15 -20.25
C GLU A 24 -25.22 39.78 -21.42
N LYS A 25 -25.27 40.54 -22.52
CA LYS A 25 -24.35 40.32 -23.65
C LYS A 25 -22.91 40.62 -23.27
N PHE A 26 -22.69 41.69 -22.50
CA PHE A 26 -21.38 42.08 -21.99
C PHE A 26 -20.84 41.06 -20.98
N LYS A 27 -21.69 40.45 -20.14
CA LYS A 27 -21.29 39.36 -19.22
C LYS A 27 -20.66 38.17 -19.94
N ASN A 28 -21.12 37.86 -21.15
CA ASN A 28 -20.64 36.73 -21.95
C ASN A 28 -19.52 37.07 -22.95
N TYR A 29 -18.96 38.28 -22.91
CA TYR A 29 -17.76 38.59 -23.68
C TYR A 29 -16.53 37.99 -23.00
N SER A 30 -15.53 37.60 -23.78
CA SER A 30 -14.19 37.32 -23.24
C SER A 30 -13.69 38.51 -22.42
N ILE A 31 -12.89 38.26 -21.39
CA ILE A 31 -12.37 39.31 -20.51
C ILE A 31 -11.62 40.37 -21.32
N SER A 32 -10.80 39.95 -22.30
CA SER A 32 -10.13 40.85 -23.25
C SER A 32 -11.15 41.73 -23.99
N LYS A 33 -12.22 41.14 -24.55
CA LYS A 33 -13.25 41.89 -25.27
C LYS A 33 -14.04 42.83 -24.36
N LYS A 34 -14.27 42.49 -23.08
CA LYS A 34 -14.89 43.39 -22.09
C LYS A 34 -14.02 44.63 -21.84
N ILE A 35 -12.71 44.44 -21.68
CA ILE A 35 -11.73 45.51 -21.48
C ILE A 35 -11.66 46.38 -22.74
N ASP A 36 -11.43 45.78 -23.90
CA ASP A 36 -11.27 46.51 -25.18
C ASP A 36 -12.51 47.31 -25.54
N THR A 37 -13.71 46.74 -25.38
CA THR A 37 -14.97 47.45 -25.67
C THR A 37 -15.14 48.67 -24.76
N THR A 38 -14.75 48.55 -23.49
CA THR A 38 -14.86 49.64 -22.50
C THR A 38 -13.86 50.76 -22.82
N PHE A 39 -12.60 50.42 -23.07
CA PHE A 39 -11.56 51.39 -23.43
C PHE A 39 -11.86 52.09 -24.76
N ASN A 40 -12.27 51.35 -25.79
CA ASN A 40 -12.63 51.92 -27.09
C ASN A 40 -13.81 52.88 -26.98
N PHE A 41 -14.83 52.57 -26.18
CA PHE A 41 -15.97 53.46 -25.97
C PHE A 41 -15.56 54.77 -25.28
N ILE A 42 -14.70 54.69 -24.26
CA ILE A 42 -14.13 55.86 -23.58
C ILE A 42 -13.31 56.69 -24.57
N LEU A 43 -12.44 56.05 -25.35
CA LEU A 43 -11.56 56.71 -26.32
C LEU A 43 -12.36 57.46 -27.40
N ILE A 44 -13.35 56.80 -28.02
CA ILE A 44 -14.24 57.42 -29.01
C ILE A 44 -14.97 58.63 -28.40
N PHE A 45 -15.50 58.49 -27.18
CA PHE A 45 -16.23 59.58 -26.52
C PHE A 45 -15.31 60.76 -26.17
N THR A 46 -14.09 60.50 -25.70
CA THR A 46 -13.10 61.56 -25.45
C THR A 46 -12.72 62.30 -26.72
N LEU A 47 -12.51 61.58 -27.83
CA LEU A 47 -12.15 62.18 -29.12
C LEU A 47 -13.30 63.04 -29.67
N LEU A 48 -14.55 62.55 -29.57
CA LEU A 48 -15.74 63.32 -29.94
C LEU A 48 -15.88 64.61 -29.10
N SER A 49 -15.63 64.52 -27.78
CA SER A 49 -15.69 65.68 -26.89
C SER A 49 -14.65 66.74 -27.22
N MET A 50 -13.46 66.32 -27.65
CA MET A 50 -12.38 67.22 -28.07
C MET A 50 -12.75 67.97 -29.33
N VAL A 51 -13.32 67.28 -30.34
CA VAL A 51 -13.80 67.88 -31.59
C VAL A 51 -14.89 68.92 -31.33
N ILE A 52 -15.87 68.60 -30.47
CA ILE A 52 -16.95 69.53 -30.10
C ILE A 52 -16.38 70.76 -29.38
N SER A 53 -15.44 70.57 -28.45
CA SER A 53 -14.82 71.66 -27.70
C SER A 53 -14.04 72.62 -28.60
N ILE A 54 -13.30 72.07 -29.58
CA ILE A 54 -12.60 72.87 -30.59
C ILE A 54 -13.60 73.66 -31.44
N GLY A 55 -14.70 73.04 -31.88
CA GLY A 55 -15.75 73.71 -32.66
C GLY A 55 -16.39 74.89 -31.91
N VAL A 56 -16.65 74.73 -30.61
CA VAL A 56 -17.17 75.80 -29.75
C VAL A 56 -16.18 76.96 -29.64
N LEU A 57 -14.89 76.67 -29.44
CA LEU A 57 -13.84 77.69 -29.37
C LEU A 57 -13.71 78.49 -30.67
N LEU A 58 -13.71 77.80 -31.83
CA LEU A 58 -13.64 78.44 -33.14
C LEU A 58 -14.86 79.34 -33.39
N SER A 59 -16.06 78.90 -33.02
CA SER A 59 -17.28 79.70 -33.14
C SER A 59 -17.24 80.99 -32.29
N LEU A 60 -16.73 80.90 -31.06
CA LEU A 60 -16.59 82.04 -30.16
C LEU A 60 -15.53 83.04 -30.67
N SER A 61 -14.41 82.53 -31.19
CA SER A 61 -13.36 83.34 -31.83
C SER A 61 -13.90 84.11 -33.03
N ALA A 62 -14.65 83.44 -33.93
CA ALA A 62 -15.26 84.08 -35.09
C ALA A 62 -16.22 85.22 -34.72
N ARG A 63 -17.07 85.04 -33.70
CA ARG A 63 -17.98 86.10 -33.23
C ARG A 63 -17.25 87.28 -32.60
N THR A 64 -16.17 87.02 -31.86
CA THR A 64 -15.33 88.07 -31.26
C THR A 64 -14.68 88.92 -32.36
N PHE A 65 -14.19 88.27 -33.42
CA PHE A 65 -13.66 88.94 -34.61
C PHE A 65 -14.73 89.79 -35.32
N SER A 66 -15.95 89.27 -35.49
CA SER A 66 -17.07 90.02 -36.08
C SER A 66 -17.51 91.23 -35.25
N LEU A 67 -17.42 91.18 -33.92
CA LEU A 67 -17.71 92.33 -33.05
C LEU A 67 -16.69 93.46 -33.27
N TYR A 68 -15.39 93.12 -33.24
CA TYR A 68 -14.30 94.09 -33.35
C TYR A 68 -14.33 94.83 -34.70
N ASN A 69 -14.44 94.09 -35.81
CA ASN A 69 -14.41 94.65 -37.16
C ASN A 69 -15.75 95.20 -37.66
N GLY A 70 -16.82 95.10 -36.88
CA GLY A 70 -18.16 95.54 -37.26
C GLY A 70 -18.69 96.64 -36.34
N PRO A 71 -19.69 96.36 -35.47
CA PRO A 71 -20.35 97.39 -34.67
C PRO A 71 -19.42 98.25 -33.81
N TYR A 72 -18.36 97.65 -33.24
CA TYR A 72 -17.40 98.39 -32.41
C TYR A 72 -16.61 99.42 -33.23
N HIS A 73 -16.02 99.00 -34.35
CA HIS A 73 -15.25 99.89 -35.23
C HIS A 73 -16.12 101.03 -35.81
N ILE A 74 -17.37 100.73 -36.19
CA ILE A 74 -18.34 101.72 -36.68
C ILE A 74 -18.68 102.75 -35.59
N SER A 75 -18.95 102.31 -34.36
CA SER A 75 -19.23 103.21 -33.23
C SER A 75 -18.03 104.11 -32.90
N GLN A 76 -16.80 103.57 -32.98
CA GLN A 76 -15.57 104.35 -32.76
C GLN A 76 -15.39 105.41 -33.84
N ALA A 77 -15.56 105.06 -35.12
CA ALA A 77 -15.47 106.00 -36.23
C ALA A 77 -16.49 107.14 -36.13
N LEU A 78 -17.74 106.86 -35.71
CA LEU A 78 -18.76 107.88 -35.48
C LEU A 78 -18.41 108.81 -34.29
N SER A 79 -17.79 108.26 -33.24
CA SER A 79 -17.28 109.07 -32.12
C SER A 79 -16.22 110.07 -32.60
N ASP A 80 -15.29 109.61 -33.43
CA ASP A 80 -14.23 110.44 -33.99
C ASP A 80 -14.78 111.53 -34.93
N ILE A 81 -15.77 111.19 -35.77
CA ILE A 81 -16.46 112.16 -36.64
C ILE A 81 -17.16 113.23 -35.81
N ARG A 82 -17.86 112.83 -34.74
CA ARG A 82 -18.51 113.76 -33.82
C ARG A 82 -17.52 114.72 -33.18
N LEU A 83 -16.37 114.20 -32.73
CA LEU A 83 -15.32 115.02 -32.11
C LEU A 83 -14.73 116.02 -33.12
N ALA A 84 -14.37 115.57 -34.33
CA ALA A 84 -13.82 116.43 -35.36
C ALA A 84 -14.82 117.54 -35.79
N PHE A 85 -16.11 117.20 -35.86
CA PHE A 85 -17.17 118.16 -36.15
C PHE A 85 -17.26 119.26 -35.08
N GLN A 86 -17.30 118.87 -33.80
CA GLN A 86 -17.33 119.81 -32.69
C GLN A 86 -16.06 120.67 -32.61
N VAL A 87 -14.90 120.12 -32.94
CA VAL A 87 -13.65 120.89 -33.03
C VAL A 87 -13.75 121.94 -34.15
N SER A 88 -14.27 121.58 -35.32
CA SER A 88 -14.45 122.53 -36.43
C SER A 88 -15.39 123.68 -36.01
N ASP A 89 -16.54 123.34 -35.44
CA ASP A 89 -17.52 124.33 -35.00
C ASP A 89 -17.00 125.26 -33.89
N THR A 90 -16.35 124.69 -32.87
CA THR A 90 -15.76 125.47 -31.76
C THR A 90 -14.74 126.49 -32.28
N ASN A 91 -13.94 126.11 -33.28
CA ASN A 91 -12.96 127.01 -33.88
C ASN A 91 -13.63 128.17 -34.64
N ILE A 92 -14.72 127.92 -35.39
CA ILE A 92 -15.50 128.97 -36.04
C ILE A 92 -16.12 129.92 -35.02
N SER A 93 -16.74 129.36 -33.97
CA SER A 93 -17.30 130.13 -32.87
C SER A 93 -16.25 131.02 -32.19
N ARG A 94 -15.02 130.50 -32.01
CA ARG A 94 -13.88 131.30 -31.51
C ARG A 94 -13.42 132.38 -32.49
N ALA A 95 -13.41 132.11 -33.79
CA ALA A 95 -13.05 133.09 -34.81
C ALA A 95 -14.02 134.30 -34.85
N VAL A 96 -15.30 134.10 -34.50
CA VAL A 96 -16.29 135.19 -34.44
C VAL A 96 -16.02 136.16 -33.28
N ILE A 97 -15.61 135.66 -32.11
CA ILE A 97 -15.40 136.47 -30.89
C ILE A 97 -13.98 137.01 -30.74
N GLU A 98 -13.02 136.48 -31.51
CA GLU A 98 -11.63 136.90 -31.48
C GLU A 98 -11.45 138.30 -32.08
N ASN A 99 -10.56 139.10 -31.52
CA ASN A 99 -10.29 140.47 -31.97
C ASN A 99 -8.99 140.56 -32.80
N SER A 100 -8.06 139.63 -32.61
CA SER A 100 -6.78 139.57 -33.35
C SER A 100 -6.98 138.98 -34.75
N PRO A 101 -6.62 139.70 -35.85
CA PRO A 101 -6.74 139.19 -37.21
C PRO A 101 -5.98 137.88 -37.43
N LYS A 102 -4.79 137.75 -36.85
CA LYS A 102 -3.94 136.57 -36.98
C LYS A 102 -4.57 135.35 -36.30
N ASN A 103 -5.12 135.52 -35.10
CA ASN A 103 -5.77 134.43 -34.38
C ASN A 103 -7.09 134.01 -35.06
N LYS A 104 -7.82 134.95 -35.69
CA LYS A 104 -9.01 134.60 -36.50
C LYS A 104 -8.65 133.66 -37.65
N GLU A 105 -7.58 133.96 -38.38
CA GLU A 105 -7.11 133.08 -39.47
C GLU A 105 -6.65 131.72 -38.96
N ASP A 106 -5.95 131.66 -37.82
CA ASP A 106 -5.55 130.39 -37.21
C ASP A 106 -6.77 129.54 -36.80
N PHE A 107 -7.80 130.15 -36.22
CA PHE A 107 -9.04 129.43 -35.90
C PHE A 107 -9.78 128.96 -37.15
N ILE A 108 -9.87 129.78 -38.21
CA ILE A 108 -10.47 129.35 -39.47
C ILE A 108 -9.68 128.19 -40.08
N ARG A 109 -8.34 128.26 -40.07
CA ARG A 109 -7.47 127.18 -40.55
C ARG A 109 -7.66 125.89 -39.75
N ASN A 110 -7.68 125.95 -38.42
CA ASN A 110 -7.93 124.78 -37.58
C ASN A 110 -9.33 124.19 -37.81
N SER A 111 -10.33 125.03 -38.12
CA SER A 111 -11.66 124.56 -38.53
C SER A 111 -11.62 123.83 -39.88
N ASP A 112 -10.85 124.33 -40.84
CA ASP A 112 -10.66 123.69 -42.15
C ASP A 112 -9.94 122.34 -42.00
N GLU A 113 -8.85 122.27 -41.23
CA GLU A 113 -8.12 121.03 -40.95
C GLU A 113 -9.03 119.97 -40.27
N ALA A 114 -9.83 120.39 -39.28
CA ALA A 114 -10.78 119.49 -38.62
C ALA A 114 -11.88 118.98 -39.57
N LEU A 115 -12.30 119.79 -40.55
CA LEU A 115 -13.29 119.39 -41.55
C LEU A 115 -12.70 118.41 -42.58
N GLU A 116 -11.42 118.59 -42.94
CA GLU A 116 -10.70 117.67 -43.82
C GLU A 116 -10.49 116.30 -43.14
N GLU A 117 -10.09 116.29 -41.87
CA GLU A 117 -10.02 115.06 -41.07
C GLU A 117 -11.39 114.39 -40.96
N LEU A 118 -12.43 115.17 -40.68
CA LEU A 118 -13.81 114.67 -40.62
C LEU A 118 -14.23 114.04 -41.95
N THR A 119 -13.96 114.68 -43.09
CA THR A 119 -14.35 114.19 -44.42
C THR A 119 -13.64 112.87 -44.71
N SER A 120 -12.34 112.80 -44.42
CA SER A 120 -11.54 111.56 -44.53
C SER A 120 -12.12 110.42 -43.67
N LYS A 121 -12.54 110.71 -42.43
CA LYS A 121 -13.16 109.70 -41.55
C LYS A 121 -14.55 109.27 -42.03
N ILE A 122 -15.33 110.17 -42.60
CA ILE A 122 -16.62 109.84 -43.22
C ILE A 122 -16.41 108.91 -44.43
N ASP A 123 -15.40 109.17 -45.27
CA ASP A 123 -15.08 108.32 -46.43
C ASP A 123 -14.65 106.91 -46.01
N LEU A 124 -13.81 106.80 -44.97
CA LEU A 124 -13.43 105.51 -44.38
C LEU A 124 -14.62 104.76 -43.79
N LEU A 125 -15.55 105.48 -43.15
CA LEU A 125 -16.79 104.89 -42.63
C LEU A 125 -17.70 104.40 -43.75
N LYS A 126 -17.78 105.14 -44.87
CA LYS A 126 -18.59 104.78 -46.05
C LYS A 126 -18.15 103.48 -46.72
N GLN A 127 -16.85 103.16 -46.67
CA GLN A 127 -16.32 101.89 -47.18
C GLN A 127 -16.66 100.69 -46.29
N ASN A 128 -16.85 100.91 -44.99
CA ASN A 128 -16.93 99.84 -43.98
C ASN A 128 -18.30 99.74 -43.28
N THR A 129 -19.28 100.56 -43.68
CA THR A 129 -20.64 100.52 -43.12
C THR A 129 -21.62 99.80 -44.04
N SER A 130 -22.60 99.12 -43.43
CA SER A 130 -23.74 98.53 -44.13
C SER A 130 -24.84 99.55 -44.43
N ASP A 131 -24.92 100.63 -43.65
CA ASP A 131 -25.96 101.67 -43.78
C ASP A 131 -25.43 102.89 -44.56
N LYS A 132 -25.24 102.69 -45.87
CA LYS A 132 -24.73 103.75 -46.76
C LYS A 132 -25.68 104.95 -46.86
N SER A 133 -26.99 104.71 -46.76
CA SER A 133 -28.02 105.75 -46.86
C SER A 133 -27.89 106.78 -45.74
N ALA A 134 -27.62 106.33 -44.52
CA ALA A 134 -27.46 107.23 -43.39
C ALA A 134 -26.18 108.07 -43.49
N ILE A 135 -25.07 107.47 -43.94
CA ILE A 135 -23.82 108.21 -44.15
C ILE A 135 -23.97 109.23 -45.29
N ASP A 136 -24.67 108.89 -46.38
CA ASP A 136 -24.93 109.83 -47.47
C ASP A 136 -25.75 111.05 -47.01
N GLN A 137 -26.73 110.84 -46.12
CA GLN A 137 -27.48 111.94 -45.50
C GLN A 137 -26.60 112.81 -44.59
N LEU A 138 -25.72 112.19 -43.80
CA LEU A 138 -24.75 112.92 -42.99
C LEU A 138 -23.84 113.78 -43.86
N THR A 139 -23.26 113.22 -44.94
CA THR A 139 -22.40 113.95 -45.89
C THR A 139 -23.16 115.12 -46.52
N LYS A 140 -24.44 114.92 -46.89
CA LYS A 140 -25.27 115.98 -47.46
C LYS A 140 -25.50 117.12 -46.47
N ASN A 141 -25.91 116.82 -45.23
CA ASN A 141 -26.14 117.84 -44.20
C ASN A 141 -24.84 118.58 -43.87
N LEU A 142 -23.71 117.87 -43.84
CA LEU A 142 -22.40 118.44 -43.58
C LEU A 142 -21.93 119.37 -44.71
N SER A 143 -22.21 119.02 -45.97
CA SER A 143 -21.93 119.88 -47.13
C SER A 143 -22.77 121.16 -47.11
N ILE A 144 -24.03 121.08 -46.68
CA ILE A 144 -24.89 122.26 -46.48
C ILE A 144 -24.29 123.13 -45.37
N ALA A 145 -23.94 122.56 -44.22
CA ALA A 145 -23.32 123.30 -43.11
C ALA A 145 -22.00 123.95 -43.51
N ASP A 146 -21.13 123.26 -44.26
CA ASP A 146 -19.86 123.81 -44.76
C ASP A 146 -20.06 124.99 -45.74
N THR A 147 -21.14 124.98 -46.52
CA THR A 147 -21.48 126.11 -47.40
C THR A 147 -21.72 127.39 -46.59
N TYR A 148 -22.56 127.31 -45.55
CA TYR A 148 -22.81 128.43 -44.65
C TYR A 148 -21.59 128.79 -43.78
N ARG A 149 -20.79 127.79 -43.40
CA ARG A 149 -19.50 127.99 -42.71
C ARG A 149 -18.57 128.86 -43.54
N LYS A 150 -18.37 128.53 -44.82
CA LYS A 150 -17.52 129.30 -45.75
C LYS A 150 -18.04 130.72 -45.93
N GLU A 151 -19.34 130.90 -46.04
CA GLU A 151 -19.95 132.24 -46.09
C GLU A 151 -19.69 133.05 -44.82
N LEU A 152 -19.72 132.40 -43.65
CA LEU A 152 -19.38 133.00 -42.35
C LEU A 152 -17.88 133.32 -42.27
N CYS A 153 -16.99 132.38 -42.64
CA CYS A 153 -15.54 132.59 -42.70
C CYS A 153 -15.17 133.77 -43.61
N ASN A 154 -15.79 133.88 -44.78
CA ASN A 154 -15.54 134.99 -45.70
C ASN A 154 -15.97 136.33 -45.10
N SER A 155 -17.10 136.38 -44.40
CA SER A 155 -17.53 137.59 -43.68
C SER A 155 -16.62 137.94 -42.50
N ILE A 156 -16.07 136.93 -41.80
CA ILE A 156 -15.07 137.12 -40.74
C ILE A 156 -13.76 137.68 -41.33
N LYS A 157 -13.30 137.16 -42.48
CA LYS A 157 -12.08 137.61 -43.17
C LYS A 157 -12.21 139.03 -43.75
N ASN A 158 -13.38 139.35 -44.33
CA ASN A 158 -13.66 140.67 -44.91
C ASN A 158 -13.97 141.75 -43.86
N ASN A 159 -14.03 141.37 -42.57
CA ASN A 159 -14.31 142.24 -41.43
C ASN A 159 -15.67 142.97 -41.58
N ASP A 160 -16.68 142.24 -42.06
CA ASP A 160 -18.04 142.72 -42.25
C ASP A 160 -18.66 143.26 -40.94
N PRO A 161 -19.69 144.14 -40.99
CA PRO A 161 -20.37 144.65 -39.80
C PRO A 161 -20.83 143.52 -38.88
N LYS A 162 -20.72 143.72 -37.56
CA LYS A 162 -21.04 142.71 -36.55
C LYS A 162 -22.47 142.14 -36.70
N SER A 163 -23.43 142.96 -37.12
CA SER A 163 -24.81 142.53 -37.41
C SER A 163 -24.91 141.49 -38.55
N THR A 164 -24.08 141.61 -39.58
CA THR A 164 -24.01 140.67 -40.72
C THR A 164 -23.37 139.35 -40.29
N ILE A 165 -22.30 139.41 -39.48
CA ILE A 165 -21.66 138.22 -38.92
C ILE A 165 -22.62 137.47 -37.99
N THR A 166 -23.38 138.18 -37.14
CA THR A 166 -24.38 137.56 -36.25
C THR A 166 -25.48 136.84 -37.04
N SER A 167 -26.06 137.45 -38.08
CA SER A 167 -27.11 136.79 -38.88
C SER A 167 -26.61 135.54 -39.63
N LYS A 168 -25.38 135.56 -40.15
CA LYS A 168 -24.75 134.38 -40.74
C LYS A 168 -24.39 133.33 -39.71
N LEU A 169 -23.96 133.73 -38.51
CA LEU A 169 -23.72 132.82 -37.39
C LEU A 169 -25.01 132.13 -36.95
N ASP A 170 -26.15 132.82 -36.88
CA ASP A 170 -27.44 132.21 -36.54
C ASP A 170 -27.84 131.16 -37.58
N THR A 171 -27.64 131.46 -38.88
CA THR A 171 -27.94 130.52 -39.98
C THR A 171 -27.02 129.30 -39.95
N TYR A 172 -25.73 129.50 -39.71
CA TYR A 172 -24.75 128.43 -39.56
C TYR A 172 -25.06 127.58 -38.31
N SER A 173 -25.36 128.21 -37.17
CA SER A 173 -25.71 127.52 -35.92
C SER A 173 -26.92 126.59 -36.10
N PHE A 174 -27.94 127.03 -36.83
CA PHE A 174 -29.09 126.18 -37.17
C PHE A 174 -28.70 124.94 -38.00
N GLN A 175 -27.75 125.06 -38.94
CA GLN A 175 -27.26 123.92 -39.71
C GLN A 175 -26.35 123.00 -38.88
N ILE A 176 -25.59 123.58 -37.93
CA ILE A 176 -24.81 122.81 -36.96
C ILE A 176 -25.71 121.96 -36.09
N ASP A 177 -26.82 122.49 -35.57
CA ASP A 177 -27.79 121.72 -34.78
C ASP A 177 -28.35 120.51 -35.57
N ILE A 178 -28.64 120.69 -36.87
CA ILE A 178 -29.12 119.59 -37.73
C ILE A 178 -28.06 118.50 -37.84
N VAL A 179 -26.81 118.89 -38.14
CA VAL A 179 -25.72 117.93 -38.31
C VAL A 179 -25.36 117.26 -36.97
N GLU A 180 -25.30 117.99 -35.87
CA GLU A 180 -24.99 117.45 -34.54
C GLU A 180 -26.06 116.46 -34.07
N ASN A 181 -27.35 116.78 -34.27
CA ASN A 181 -28.44 115.87 -33.95
C ASN A 181 -28.36 114.60 -34.81
N TYR A 182 -28.05 114.73 -36.10
CA TYR A 182 -27.91 113.58 -36.99
C TYR A 182 -26.70 112.69 -36.66
N ILE A 183 -25.54 113.28 -36.37
CA ILE A 183 -24.36 112.56 -35.88
C ILE A 183 -24.68 111.86 -34.55
N SER A 184 -25.38 112.55 -33.64
CA SER A 184 -25.76 111.99 -32.33
C SER A 184 -26.72 110.81 -32.47
N GLN A 185 -27.72 110.89 -33.36
CA GLN A 185 -28.62 109.78 -33.65
C GLN A 185 -27.89 108.57 -34.24
N LEU A 186 -26.97 108.80 -35.19
CA LEU A 186 -26.16 107.73 -35.77
C LEU A 186 -25.23 107.08 -34.74
N TYR A 187 -24.62 107.90 -33.89
CA TYR A 187 -23.77 107.41 -32.80
C TYR A 187 -24.56 106.56 -31.81
N GLU A 188 -25.72 107.02 -31.34
CA GLU A 188 -26.56 106.26 -30.39
C GLU A 188 -27.13 104.98 -31.04
N SER A 189 -27.52 105.01 -32.31
CA SER A 189 -27.95 103.82 -33.06
C SER A 189 -26.82 102.80 -33.20
N SER A 190 -25.62 103.23 -33.59
CA SER A 190 -24.45 102.35 -33.72
C SER A 190 -24.02 101.75 -32.38
N LYS A 191 -24.01 102.57 -31.32
CA LYS A 191 -23.75 102.12 -29.95
C LYS A 191 -24.79 101.11 -29.48
N GLY A 192 -26.07 101.31 -29.79
CA GLY A 192 -27.15 100.36 -29.53
C GLY A 192 -26.98 99.03 -30.28
N ASN A 193 -26.54 99.07 -31.54
CA ASN A 193 -26.22 97.88 -32.33
C ASN A 193 -25.02 97.12 -31.75
N ALA A 194 -23.96 97.83 -31.34
CA ALA A 194 -22.82 97.23 -30.65
C ALA A 194 -23.23 96.58 -29.33
N GLN A 195 -24.06 97.26 -28.53
CA GLN A 195 -24.59 96.73 -27.28
C GLN A 195 -25.46 95.47 -27.51
N THR A 196 -26.30 95.46 -28.55
CA THR A 196 -27.13 94.31 -28.91
C THR A 196 -26.27 93.12 -29.33
N PHE A 197 -25.24 93.34 -30.15
CA PHE A 197 -24.29 92.29 -30.55
C PHE A 197 -23.51 91.71 -29.36
N VAL A 198 -23.11 92.56 -28.40
CA VAL A 198 -22.47 92.12 -27.14
C VAL A 198 -23.45 91.25 -26.33
N ASN A 199 -24.71 91.66 -26.18
CA ASN A 199 -25.72 90.89 -25.47
C ASN A 199 -25.98 89.53 -26.11
N GLU A 200 -26.10 89.47 -27.45
CA GLU A 200 -26.21 88.21 -28.18
C GLU A 200 -24.95 87.34 -28.01
N SER A 201 -23.77 87.95 -28.08
CA SER A 201 -22.50 87.23 -27.87
C SER A 201 -22.36 86.66 -26.46
N ILE A 202 -22.87 87.37 -25.44
CA ILE A 202 -22.95 86.87 -24.05
C ILE A 202 -23.89 85.67 -23.97
N PHE A 203 -25.03 85.68 -24.67
CA PHE A 203 -25.93 84.53 -24.73
C PHE A 203 -25.25 83.30 -25.35
N TYR A 204 -24.56 83.46 -26.49
CA TYR A 204 -23.80 82.37 -27.11
C TYR A 204 -22.66 81.87 -26.24
N ARG A 205 -21.95 82.76 -25.54
CA ARG A 205 -20.92 82.38 -24.55
C ARG A 205 -21.52 81.53 -23.43
N ASN A 206 -22.64 81.95 -22.86
CA ASN A 206 -23.30 81.19 -21.79
C ASN A 206 -23.79 79.82 -22.28
N LEU A 207 -24.35 79.74 -23.49
CA LEU A 207 -24.73 78.47 -24.12
C LEU A 207 -23.51 77.55 -24.32
N ALA A 208 -22.40 78.09 -24.84
CA ALA A 208 -21.14 77.38 -24.99
C ALA A 208 -20.59 76.86 -23.65
N THR A 209 -20.63 77.67 -22.59
CA THR A 209 -20.23 77.25 -21.24
C THR A 209 -21.09 76.11 -20.72
N VAL A 210 -22.41 76.14 -20.93
CA VAL A 210 -23.31 75.04 -20.53
C VAL A 210 -22.97 73.75 -21.28
N ILE A 211 -22.71 73.82 -22.59
CA ILE A 211 -22.31 72.64 -23.39
C ILE A 211 -20.98 72.05 -22.87
N LEU A 212 -19.98 72.89 -22.60
CA LEU A 212 -18.69 72.44 -22.04
C LEU A 212 -18.83 71.81 -20.66
N VAL A 213 -19.64 72.39 -19.77
CA VAL A 213 -19.92 71.82 -18.44
C VAL A 213 -20.62 70.47 -18.54
N LEU A 214 -21.61 70.33 -19.44
CA LEU A 214 -22.27 69.05 -19.70
C LEU A 214 -21.29 67.99 -20.21
N ILE A 215 -20.39 68.35 -21.13
CA ILE A 215 -19.34 67.45 -21.61
C ILE A 215 -18.45 66.97 -20.46
N ILE A 216 -18.01 67.88 -19.58
CA ILE A 216 -17.20 67.52 -18.40
C ILE A 216 -17.96 66.56 -17.48
N ILE A 217 -19.24 66.81 -17.22
CA ILE A 217 -20.08 65.91 -16.42
C ILE A 217 -20.16 64.51 -17.06
N PHE A 218 -20.40 64.43 -18.37
CA PHE A 218 -20.46 63.15 -19.09
C PHE A 218 -19.10 62.43 -19.12
N LEU A 219 -18.00 63.16 -19.25
CA LEU A 219 -16.63 62.63 -19.17
C LEU A 219 -16.33 62.00 -17.80
N ILE A 220 -17.02 62.39 -16.74
CA ILE A 220 -16.89 61.77 -15.41
C ILE A 220 -17.88 60.61 -15.24
N LEU A 221 -19.14 60.78 -15.65
CA LEU A 221 -20.20 59.79 -15.42
C LEU A 221 -20.06 58.53 -16.26
N ILE A 222 -19.70 58.65 -17.55
CA ILE A 222 -19.63 57.51 -18.47
C ILE A 222 -18.52 56.53 -18.05
N PRO A 223 -17.27 56.96 -17.78
CA PRO A 223 -16.23 56.05 -17.29
C PRO A 223 -16.58 55.42 -15.94
N ARG A 224 -17.23 56.16 -15.02
CA ARG A 224 -17.70 55.59 -13.75
C ARG A 224 -18.74 54.50 -13.94
N PHE A 225 -19.71 54.70 -14.83
CA PHE A 225 -20.75 53.72 -15.12
C PHE A 225 -20.19 52.46 -15.81
N LEU A 226 -19.36 52.64 -16.84
CA LEU A 226 -18.70 51.53 -17.54
C LEU A 226 -17.73 50.79 -16.61
N GLY A 227 -16.94 51.51 -15.80
CA GLY A 227 -16.05 50.93 -14.80
C GLY A 227 -16.79 50.11 -13.75
N LYS A 228 -17.97 50.57 -13.27
CA LYS A 228 -18.83 49.80 -12.37
C LYS A 228 -19.32 48.50 -13.04
N THR A 229 -19.69 48.56 -14.31
CA THR A 229 -20.19 47.40 -15.08
C THR A 229 -19.08 46.38 -15.34
N LEU A 230 -17.91 46.83 -15.77
CA LEU A 230 -16.71 46.02 -15.96
C LEU A 230 -16.28 45.36 -14.64
N LYS A 231 -16.23 46.13 -13.54
CA LYS A 231 -15.92 45.63 -12.20
C LYS A 231 -16.91 44.55 -11.78
N SER A 232 -18.22 44.80 -11.88
CA SER A 232 -19.24 43.83 -11.46
C SER A 232 -19.14 42.52 -12.24
N SER A 233 -18.94 42.60 -13.56
CA SER A 233 -18.89 41.43 -14.45
C SER A 233 -17.67 40.54 -14.22
N ILE A 234 -16.49 41.13 -13.97
CA ILE A 234 -15.26 40.37 -13.76
C ILE A 234 -15.14 39.88 -12.30
N PHE A 235 -15.45 40.73 -11.31
CA PHE A 235 -15.31 40.36 -9.89
C PHE A 235 -16.30 39.27 -9.47
N GLU A 236 -17.48 39.19 -10.09
CA GLU A 236 -18.43 38.10 -9.83
C GLU A 236 -17.82 36.73 -10.20
N GLY A 237 -17.21 36.62 -11.39
CA GLY A 237 -16.54 35.40 -11.82
C GLY A 237 -15.32 35.06 -10.97
N ILE A 238 -14.45 36.03 -10.71
CA ILE A 238 -13.26 35.85 -9.85
C ILE A 238 -13.66 35.39 -8.45
N ASN A 239 -14.67 35.99 -7.83
CA ASN A 239 -15.08 35.62 -6.48
C ASN A 239 -15.68 34.22 -6.42
N ASN A 240 -16.43 33.79 -7.43
CA ASN A 240 -16.97 32.42 -7.48
C ASN A 240 -15.85 31.39 -7.66
N VAL A 241 -14.94 31.61 -8.61
CA VAL A 241 -13.77 30.75 -8.81
C VAL A 241 -12.89 30.72 -7.54
N LYS A 242 -12.63 31.87 -6.92
CA LYS A 242 -11.89 31.97 -5.65
C LYS A 242 -12.57 31.17 -4.53
N LYS A 243 -13.89 31.27 -4.40
CA LYS A 243 -14.67 30.54 -3.39
C LYS A 243 -14.56 29.03 -3.60
N VAL A 244 -14.73 28.55 -4.83
CA VAL A 244 -14.58 27.13 -5.17
C VAL A 244 -13.15 26.65 -4.92
N SER A 245 -12.15 27.41 -5.33
CA SER A 245 -10.74 27.09 -5.08
C SER A 245 -10.39 27.07 -3.60
N THR A 246 -10.93 27.99 -2.79
CA THR A 246 -10.75 28.03 -1.33
C THR A 246 -11.44 26.85 -0.65
N ASN A 247 -12.65 26.49 -1.11
CA ASN A 247 -13.34 25.30 -0.61
C ASN A 247 -12.52 24.03 -0.92
N LEU A 248 -12.05 23.89 -2.16
CA LEU A 248 -11.20 22.77 -2.57
C LEU A 248 -9.91 22.69 -1.75
N SER A 249 -9.21 23.82 -1.51
CA SER A 249 -8.00 23.83 -0.68
C SER A 249 -8.24 23.43 0.78
N ASN A 250 -9.47 23.64 1.27
CA ASN A 250 -9.91 23.22 2.60
C ASN A 250 -10.53 21.81 2.62
N GLY A 251 -10.46 21.06 1.50
CA GLY A 251 -11.03 19.71 1.39
C GLY A 251 -12.56 19.66 1.26
N ILE A 252 -13.22 20.81 1.06
CA ILE A 252 -14.67 20.90 0.89
C ILE A 252 -15.00 20.80 -0.60
N LEU A 253 -15.52 19.64 -1.02
CA LEU A 253 -15.85 19.40 -2.42
C LEU A 253 -17.28 19.82 -2.80
N ASN A 254 -18.12 20.22 -1.84
CA ASN A 254 -19.48 20.66 -2.16
C ASN A 254 -19.47 22.02 -2.86
N ILE A 255 -20.16 22.11 -4.01
CA ILE A 255 -20.27 23.34 -4.82
C ILE A 255 -21.75 23.72 -4.85
N ASP A 256 -22.16 24.62 -3.96
CA ASP A 256 -23.55 25.08 -3.86
C ASP A 256 -23.90 26.21 -4.85
N ASN A 257 -22.89 26.80 -5.50
CA ASN A 257 -23.07 27.95 -6.37
C ASN A 257 -23.12 27.53 -7.85
N GLU A 258 -24.17 27.92 -8.58
CA GLU A 258 -24.18 27.86 -10.04
C GLU A 258 -23.62 29.17 -10.62
N TYR A 259 -22.37 29.16 -11.07
CA TYR A 259 -21.83 30.25 -11.89
C TYR A 259 -21.84 29.83 -13.36
N SER A 260 -22.72 30.46 -14.14
CA SER A 260 -22.80 30.25 -15.59
C SER A 260 -22.41 31.52 -16.32
N SER A 261 -21.31 31.45 -17.04
CA SER A 261 -20.81 32.50 -17.94
C SER A 261 -20.13 31.82 -19.12
N LYS A 262 -20.14 32.46 -20.30
CA LYS A 262 -19.45 31.97 -21.51
C LYS A 262 -18.06 32.59 -21.70
N ASP A 263 -17.53 33.23 -20.65
CA ASP A 263 -16.19 33.82 -20.64
C ASP A 263 -15.18 32.88 -19.97
N GLU A 264 -13.93 33.29 -19.95
CA GLU A 264 -12.82 32.49 -19.43
C GLU A 264 -13.01 32.10 -17.95
N MET A 265 -13.73 32.92 -17.16
CA MET A 265 -14.07 32.58 -15.77
C MET A 265 -15.13 31.48 -15.70
N GLY A 266 -16.07 31.45 -16.66
CA GLY A 266 -17.07 30.39 -16.75
C GLY A 266 -16.46 29.06 -17.16
N ASP A 267 -15.54 29.06 -18.12
CA ASP A 267 -14.79 27.87 -18.52
C ASP A 267 -13.95 27.35 -17.35
N MET A 268 -13.20 28.22 -16.67
CA MET A 268 -12.41 27.86 -15.49
C MET A 268 -13.28 27.31 -14.35
N PHE A 269 -14.45 27.89 -14.10
CA PHE A 269 -15.39 27.39 -13.11
C PHE A 269 -15.90 25.98 -13.47
N ASN A 270 -16.25 25.75 -14.74
CA ASN A 270 -16.74 24.46 -15.20
C ASN A 270 -15.66 23.37 -15.14
N ASP A 271 -14.42 23.69 -15.50
CA ASP A 271 -13.32 22.72 -15.44
C ASP A 271 -12.90 22.41 -14.00
N LEU A 272 -12.91 23.40 -13.10
CA LEU A 272 -12.79 23.17 -11.66
C LEU A 272 -13.93 22.31 -11.12
N LYS A 273 -15.18 22.56 -11.54
CA LYS A 273 -16.33 21.76 -11.15
C LYS A 273 -16.20 20.31 -11.60
N LYS A 274 -15.85 20.05 -12.86
CA LYS A 274 -15.57 18.69 -13.36
C LYS A 274 -14.48 17.99 -12.55
N SER A 275 -13.40 18.71 -12.23
CA SER A 275 -12.29 18.17 -11.43
C SER A 275 -12.74 17.80 -10.02
N ILE A 276 -13.56 18.65 -9.39
CA ILE A 276 -14.15 18.39 -8.07
C ILE A 276 -15.13 17.22 -8.11
N ASP A 277 -15.99 17.13 -9.13
CA ASP A 277 -16.93 16.03 -9.27
C ASP A 277 -16.19 14.69 -9.52
N MET A 278 -15.08 14.71 -10.26
CA MET A 278 -14.18 13.55 -10.40
C MET A 278 -13.53 13.16 -9.08
N LEU A 279 -13.00 14.13 -8.32
CA LEU A 279 -12.44 13.88 -6.99
C LEU A 279 -13.47 13.28 -6.02
N LYS A 280 -14.73 13.76 -6.05
CA LYS A 280 -15.81 13.18 -5.24
C LYS A 280 -16.05 11.70 -5.59
N LEU A 281 -16.06 11.36 -6.87
CA LEU A 281 -16.26 9.98 -7.31
C LEU A 281 -15.12 9.09 -6.84
N TYR A 282 -13.86 9.53 -6.98
CA TYR A 282 -12.70 8.78 -6.49
C TYR A 282 -12.71 8.61 -4.98
N ILE A 283 -12.95 9.68 -4.22
CA ILE A 283 -13.03 9.58 -2.76
C ILE A 283 -14.16 8.64 -2.34
N LYS A 284 -15.34 8.73 -2.97
CA LYS A 284 -16.47 7.84 -2.66
C LYS A 284 -16.12 6.36 -2.91
N ASP A 285 -15.47 6.07 -4.03
CA ASP A 285 -15.09 4.70 -4.41
C ASP A 285 -13.96 4.14 -3.53
N ILE A 286 -12.94 4.97 -3.20
CA ILE A 286 -11.90 4.61 -2.23
C ILE A 286 -12.52 4.35 -0.86
N THR A 287 -13.38 5.25 -0.37
CA THR A 287 -14.05 5.09 0.93
C THR A 287 -14.89 3.82 0.96
N TYR A 288 -15.69 3.56 -0.07
CA TYR A 288 -16.47 2.32 -0.18
C TYR A 288 -15.57 1.09 -0.13
N THR A 289 -14.51 1.06 -0.93
CA THR A 289 -13.57 -0.07 -0.99
C THR A 289 -12.90 -0.31 0.36
N LEU A 290 -12.46 0.75 1.05
CA LEU A 290 -11.84 0.65 2.38
C LEU A 290 -12.85 0.26 3.47
N GLU A 291 -14.11 0.69 3.38
CA GLU A 291 -15.19 0.26 4.27
C GLU A 291 -15.49 -1.23 4.11
N GLU A 292 -15.58 -1.73 2.87
CA GLU A 292 -15.74 -3.16 2.60
C GLU A 292 -14.57 -3.98 3.16
N LEU A 293 -13.32 -3.52 2.94
CA LEU A 293 -12.12 -4.12 3.53
C LEU A 293 -12.17 -4.13 5.07
N SER A 294 -12.58 -3.02 5.70
CA SER A 294 -12.74 -2.92 7.15
C SER A 294 -13.83 -3.85 7.69
N ASN A 295 -14.86 -4.11 6.89
CA ASN A 295 -15.93 -5.06 7.18
C ASN A 295 -15.55 -6.51 6.80
N ARG A 296 -14.26 -6.76 6.52
CA ARG A 296 -13.70 -8.07 6.13
C ARG A 296 -14.30 -8.63 4.85
N ASN A 297 -14.85 -7.77 4.00
CA ASN A 297 -15.32 -8.16 2.68
C ASN A 297 -14.22 -7.95 1.64
N LEU A 298 -13.62 -9.04 1.18
CA LEU A 298 -12.66 -9.05 0.07
C LEU A 298 -13.35 -9.40 -1.26
N ASN A 299 -14.62 -9.81 -1.22
CA ASN A 299 -15.47 -9.97 -2.38
C ASN A 299 -16.13 -8.65 -2.80
N ILE A 300 -15.28 -7.71 -3.20
CA ILE A 300 -15.69 -6.37 -3.61
C ILE A 300 -15.98 -6.38 -5.11
N ASN A 301 -17.23 -6.09 -5.46
CA ASN A 301 -17.60 -5.80 -6.85
C ASN A 301 -17.22 -4.35 -7.18
N LYS A 302 -16.45 -4.15 -8.25
CA LYS A 302 -16.02 -2.81 -8.69
C LYS A 302 -17.24 -1.96 -9.03
N MET A 303 -17.22 -0.68 -8.64
CA MET A 303 -18.14 0.30 -9.23
C MET A 303 -17.72 0.56 -10.68
N GLU A 304 -18.37 -0.10 -11.65
CA GLU A 304 -18.10 0.07 -13.09
C GLU A 304 -18.12 1.53 -13.56
N SER A 305 -18.80 2.41 -12.82
CA SER A 305 -18.93 3.83 -13.15
C SER A 305 -17.71 4.71 -12.85
N VAL A 306 -16.69 4.20 -12.13
CA VAL A 306 -15.54 5.02 -11.70
C VAL A 306 -14.26 4.61 -12.43
N HIS A 307 -13.80 5.46 -13.35
CA HIS A 307 -12.56 5.27 -14.09
C HIS A 307 -11.48 6.26 -13.62
N TYR A 308 -10.41 5.73 -13.01
CA TYR A 308 -9.30 6.53 -12.54
C TYR A 308 -8.39 6.89 -13.72
N ILE A 309 -8.28 8.18 -14.02
CA ILE A 309 -7.49 8.68 -15.16
C ILE A 309 -6.26 9.46 -14.68
N GLY A 310 -5.24 9.50 -15.53
CA GLY A 310 -4.00 10.23 -15.25
C GLY A 310 -3.30 9.71 -13.99
N ASP A 311 -2.86 10.62 -13.12
CA ASP A 311 -2.10 10.31 -11.90
C ASP A 311 -2.91 9.55 -10.83
N PHE A 312 -4.22 9.40 -11.02
CA PHE A 312 -5.08 8.61 -10.11
C PHE A 312 -5.12 7.13 -10.48
N ALA A 313 -4.76 6.73 -11.71
CA ALA A 313 -4.78 5.33 -12.14
C ALA A 313 -3.93 4.38 -11.27
N PRO A 314 -2.73 4.77 -10.77
CA PRO A 314 -1.95 3.96 -9.83
C PRO A 314 -2.66 3.66 -8.50
N ILE A 315 -3.58 4.52 -8.05
CA ILE A 315 -4.36 4.29 -6.81
C ILE A 315 -5.32 3.12 -7.02
N GLN A 316 -6.06 3.12 -8.14
CA GLN A 316 -6.94 2.00 -8.50
C GLN A 316 -6.17 0.69 -8.59
N LYS A 317 -5.03 0.70 -9.29
CA LYS A 317 -4.17 -0.47 -9.42
C LYS A 317 -3.68 -0.99 -8.06
N SER A 318 -3.22 -0.09 -7.19
CA SER A 318 -2.75 -0.47 -5.85
C SER A 318 -3.88 -1.06 -4.99
N LEU A 319 -5.08 -0.49 -5.04
CA LEU A 319 -6.25 -1.03 -4.32
C LEU A 319 -6.63 -2.42 -4.83
N ASP A 320 -6.67 -2.59 -6.15
CA ASP A 320 -6.95 -3.89 -6.80
C ASP A 320 -5.90 -4.94 -6.39
N GLU A 321 -4.62 -4.59 -6.40
CA GLU A 321 -3.52 -5.49 -5.99
C GLU A 321 -3.58 -5.83 -4.49
N ILE A 322 -3.93 -4.88 -3.62
CA ILE A 322 -4.11 -5.15 -2.19
C ILE A 322 -5.25 -6.16 -1.97
N ILE A 323 -6.40 -5.95 -2.62
CA ILE A 323 -7.55 -6.86 -2.51
C ILE A 323 -7.14 -8.26 -3.00
N ALA A 324 -6.53 -8.34 -4.19
CA ALA A 324 -6.11 -9.61 -4.79
C ALA A 324 -5.10 -10.35 -3.91
N ASN A 325 -4.07 -9.66 -3.39
CA ASN A 325 -3.03 -10.26 -2.57
C ASN A 325 -3.57 -10.72 -1.20
N LEU A 326 -4.43 -9.91 -0.55
CA LEU A 326 -5.05 -10.30 0.71
C LEU A 326 -5.97 -11.52 0.52
N ASN A 327 -6.78 -11.51 -0.54
CA ASN A 327 -7.67 -12.61 -0.87
C ASN A 327 -6.90 -13.91 -1.15
N SER A 328 -5.86 -13.85 -1.99
CA SER A 328 -4.98 -15.00 -2.23
C SER A 328 -4.31 -15.48 -0.93
N SER A 329 -3.80 -14.57 -0.10
CA SER A 329 -3.12 -14.93 1.15
C SER A 329 -4.07 -15.64 2.12
N PHE A 330 -5.30 -15.14 2.28
CA PHE A 330 -6.29 -15.78 3.15
C PHE A 330 -6.80 -17.12 2.59
N LEU A 331 -6.96 -17.26 1.27
CA LEU A 331 -7.27 -18.54 0.65
C LEU A 331 -6.16 -19.57 0.85
N ASP A 332 -4.89 -19.15 0.78
CA ASP A 332 -3.76 -20.05 1.00
C ASP A 332 -3.62 -20.44 2.49
N ILE A 333 -3.95 -19.51 3.41
CA ILE A 333 -4.07 -19.81 4.84
C ILE A 333 -5.21 -20.82 5.09
N ASP A 334 -6.38 -20.63 4.49
CA ASP A 334 -7.53 -21.54 4.60
C ASP A 334 -7.17 -22.98 4.19
N LYS A 335 -6.54 -23.13 3.01
CA LYS A 335 -6.01 -24.43 2.56
C LYS A 335 -4.96 -25.02 3.50
N SER A 336 -4.12 -24.18 4.10
CA SER A 336 -3.07 -24.62 5.04
C SER A 336 -3.66 -25.10 6.37
N ILE A 337 -4.76 -24.47 6.81
CA ILE A 337 -5.53 -24.88 7.99
C ILE A 337 -6.18 -26.25 7.72
N ASP A 338 -6.83 -26.42 6.58
CA ASP A 338 -7.41 -27.71 6.16
C ASP A 338 -6.37 -28.82 6.09
N PHE A 339 -5.19 -28.52 5.51
CA PHE A 339 -4.07 -29.46 5.47
C PHE A 339 -3.65 -29.86 6.88
N THR A 340 -3.47 -28.89 7.79
CA THR A 340 -3.06 -29.13 9.18
C THR A 340 -4.11 -29.95 9.94
N ALA A 341 -5.40 -29.65 9.77
CA ALA A 341 -6.49 -30.41 10.40
C ALA A 341 -6.53 -31.87 9.91
N ASN A 342 -6.26 -32.11 8.63
CA ASN A 342 -6.18 -33.45 8.08
C ASN A 342 -4.92 -34.20 8.56
N SER A 343 -3.77 -33.53 8.61
CA SER A 343 -2.55 -34.10 9.20
C SER A 343 -2.72 -34.43 10.67
N ALA A 344 -3.40 -33.59 11.45
CA ALA A 344 -3.72 -33.86 12.86
C ALA A 344 -4.55 -35.15 13.01
N LYS A 345 -5.56 -35.36 12.16
CA LYS A 345 -6.35 -36.61 12.14
C LYS A 345 -5.50 -37.83 11.78
N GLU A 346 -4.60 -37.70 10.81
CA GLU A 346 -3.70 -38.79 10.41
C GLU A 346 -2.73 -39.16 11.54
N ILE A 347 -2.08 -38.17 12.15
CA ILE A 347 -1.19 -38.40 13.29
C ILE A 347 -1.99 -39.00 14.46
N SER A 348 -3.22 -38.56 14.72
CA SER A 348 -4.08 -39.15 15.77
C SER A 348 -4.29 -40.65 15.55
N SER A 349 -4.56 -41.06 14.31
CA SER A 349 -4.68 -42.47 13.94
C SER A 349 -3.38 -43.24 14.15
N ILE A 350 -2.23 -42.65 13.78
CA ILE A 350 -0.90 -43.26 13.97
C ILE A 350 -0.60 -43.42 15.46
N THR A 351 -0.87 -42.39 16.27
CA THR A 351 -0.68 -42.40 17.71
C THR A 351 -1.54 -43.46 18.39
N LYS A 352 -2.78 -43.67 17.93
CA LYS A 352 -3.62 -44.77 18.41
C LYS A 352 -3.01 -46.13 18.12
N VAL A 353 -2.53 -46.36 16.90
CA VAL A 353 -1.84 -47.60 16.52
C VAL A 353 -0.56 -47.79 17.34
N LEU A 354 0.19 -46.72 17.61
CA LEU A 354 1.38 -46.74 18.47
C LEU A 354 1.03 -47.14 19.91
N SER A 355 -0.03 -46.56 20.48
CA SER A 355 -0.50 -46.87 21.84
C SER A 355 -0.96 -48.33 21.95
N GLU A 356 -1.76 -48.81 21.00
CA GLU A 356 -2.18 -50.22 20.93
C GLU A 356 -0.97 -51.16 20.75
N GLY A 357 -0.03 -50.80 19.88
CA GLY A 357 1.21 -51.54 19.66
C GLY A 357 2.08 -51.63 20.92
N ALA A 358 2.25 -50.52 21.64
CA ALA A 358 2.99 -50.48 22.90
C ALA A 358 2.28 -51.29 24.00
N SER A 359 0.95 -51.24 24.08
CA SER A 359 0.17 -52.07 25.02
C SER A 359 0.34 -53.58 24.75
N ASN A 360 0.32 -53.98 23.47
CA ASN A 360 0.59 -55.36 23.07
C ASN A 360 2.04 -55.77 23.40
N GLN A 361 3.01 -54.87 23.19
CA GLN A 361 4.40 -55.11 23.59
C GLN A 361 4.55 -55.28 25.11
N ALA A 362 3.83 -54.49 25.92
CA ALA A 362 3.84 -54.63 27.38
C ALA A 362 3.38 -56.04 27.82
N SER A 363 2.32 -56.54 27.19
CA SER A 363 1.80 -57.88 27.45
C SER A 363 2.83 -58.96 27.06
N ALA A 364 3.47 -58.82 25.90
CA ALA A 364 4.51 -59.76 25.45
C ALA A 364 5.75 -59.75 26.36
N VAL A 365 6.13 -58.58 26.88
CA VAL A 365 7.23 -58.43 27.86
C VAL A 365 6.91 -59.16 29.17
N GLN A 366 5.69 -59.03 29.68
CA GLN A 366 5.25 -59.77 30.87
C GLN A 366 5.27 -61.29 30.65
N GLU A 367 4.82 -61.75 29.49
CA GLU A 367 4.87 -63.18 29.15
C GLU A 367 6.31 -63.70 29.04
N LEU A 368 7.22 -62.92 28.44
CA LEU A 368 8.65 -63.25 28.37
C LEU A 368 9.28 -63.36 29.75
N GLN A 369 8.99 -62.42 30.66
CA GLN A 369 9.46 -62.51 32.05
C GLN A 369 8.95 -63.79 32.74
N GLY A 370 7.68 -64.15 32.53
CA GLY A 370 7.12 -65.41 33.01
C GLY A 370 7.84 -66.64 32.46
N ASN A 371 8.08 -66.68 31.15
CA ASN A 371 8.79 -67.77 30.49
C ASN A 371 10.24 -67.90 30.96
N PHE A 372 10.95 -66.80 31.21
CA PHE A 372 12.30 -66.86 31.77
C PHE A 372 12.34 -67.44 33.18
N ASN A 373 11.36 -67.13 34.03
CA ASN A 373 11.26 -67.76 35.35
C ASN A 373 11.03 -69.27 35.25
N ILE A 374 10.18 -69.72 34.32
CA ILE A 374 9.95 -71.15 34.06
C ILE A 374 11.25 -71.83 33.60
N ILE A 375 11.98 -71.21 32.67
CA ILE A 375 13.25 -71.77 32.17
C ILE A 375 14.29 -71.79 33.30
N LEU A 376 14.42 -70.75 34.12
CA LEU A 376 15.33 -70.73 35.27
C LEU A 376 15.05 -71.87 36.24
N ASP A 377 13.78 -72.14 36.54
CA ASP A 377 13.39 -73.28 37.39
C ASP A 377 13.75 -74.62 36.75
N GLN A 378 13.60 -74.74 35.43
CA GLN A 378 14.01 -75.95 34.71
C GLN A 378 15.54 -76.15 34.71
N VAL A 379 16.31 -75.07 34.54
CA VAL A 379 17.77 -75.10 34.62
C VAL A 379 18.23 -75.48 36.03
N LYS A 380 17.63 -74.93 37.09
CA LYS A 380 17.90 -75.34 38.47
C LYS A 380 17.62 -76.83 38.71
N LYS A 381 16.53 -77.36 38.14
CA LYS A 381 16.23 -78.80 38.19
C LYS A 381 17.30 -79.62 37.48
N ASN A 382 17.79 -79.17 36.32
CA ASN A 382 18.87 -79.84 35.60
C ASN A 382 20.16 -79.86 36.43
N THR A 383 20.58 -78.74 37.01
CA THR A 383 21.76 -78.67 37.90
C THR A 383 21.64 -79.66 39.07
N ASN A 384 20.49 -79.67 39.77
CA ASN A 384 20.24 -80.60 40.88
C ASN A 384 20.23 -82.06 40.42
N ASN A 385 19.67 -82.36 39.24
CA ASN A 385 19.67 -83.71 38.68
C ASN A 385 21.08 -84.16 38.30
N SER A 386 21.91 -83.26 37.75
CA SER A 386 23.33 -83.53 37.48
C SER A 386 24.10 -83.82 38.77
N GLU A 387 23.87 -83.04 39.84
CA GLU A 387 24.50 -83.29 41.14
C GLU A 387 24.11 -84.66 41.70
N LYS A 388 22.83 -85.04 41.63
CA LYS A 388 22.35 -86.37 42.01
C LYS A 388 22.98 -87.48 41.17
N ALA A 389 23.05 -87.30 39.85
CA ALA A 389 23.67 -88.26 38.93
C ALA A 389 25.16 -88.44 39.25
N TYR A 390 25.87 -87.36 39.59
CA TYR A 390 27.27 -87.41 40.01
C TYR A 390 27.46 -88.18 41.33
N ASN A 391 26.52 -88.03 42.27
CA ASN A 391 26.54 -88.82 43.52
C ASN A 391 26.31 -90.32 43.24
N TYR A 392 25.34 -90.67 42.39
CA TYR A 392 25.11 -92.06 41.97
C TYR A 392 26.30 -92.65 41.22
N TYR A 393 26.99 -91.86 40.40
CA TYR A 393 28.26 -92.23 39.78
C TYR A 393 29.28 -92.64 40.85
N ASN A 394 29.52 -91.79 41.85
CA ASN A 394 30.50 -92.07 42.92
C ASN A 394 30.16 -93.35 43.71
N GLU A 395 28.87 -93.60 43.97
CA GLU A 395 28.42 -94.84 44.62
C GLU A 395 28.63 -96.06 43.71
N THR A 396 28.26 -95.95 42.44
CA THR A 396 28.39 -97.05 41.46
C THR A 396 29.87 -97.43 41.28
N THR A 397 30.77 -96.46 41.13
CA THR A 397 32.21 -96.70 41.01
C THR A 397 32.77 -97.46 42.22
N LYS A 398 32.31 -97.15 43.44
CA LYS A 398 32.69 -97.92 44.64
C LYS A 398 32.19 -99.36 44.58
N ILE A 399 30.92 -99.58 44.21
CA ILE A 399 30.33 -100.91 44.10
C ILE A 399 31.07 -101.76 43.06
N VAL A 400 31.39 -101.19 41.90
CA VAL A 400 32.13 -101.91 40.85
C VAL A 400 33.58 -102.18 41.26
N ALA A 401 34.25 -101.24 41.92
CA ALA A 401 35.60 -101.46 42.45
C ALA A 401 35.64 -102.61 43.46
N ASP A 402 34.67 -102.66 44.38
CA ASP A 402 34.51 -103.78 45.32
C ASP A 402 34.21 -105.10 44.60
N GLY A 403 33.37 -105.06 43.55
CA GLY A 403 33.07 -106.20 42.69
C GLY A 403 34.30 -106.76 41.98
N ASN A 404 35.14 -105.89 41.43
CA ASN A 404 36.43 -106.25 40.83
C ASN A 404 37.38 -106.89 41.85
N ASN A 405 37.45 -106.36 43.07
CA ASN A 405 38.28 -106.93 44.12
C ASN A 405 37.79 -108.34 44.51
N LYS A 406 36.48 -108.54 44.65
CA LYS A 406 35.88 -109.87 44.88
C LYS A 406 36.15 -110.84 43.73
N MET A 407 36.13 -110.37 42.49
CA MET A 407 36.45 -111.20 41.32
C MET A 407 37.92 -111.64 41.33
N LYS A 408 38.83 -110.75 41.74
CA LYS A 408 40.24 -111.10 41.93
C LYS A 408 40.42 -112.18 42.99
N GLN A 409 39.73 -112.05 44.13
CA GLN A 409 39.73 -113.08 45.18
C GLN A 409 39.15 -114.42 44.69
N LEU A 410 38.08 -114.38 43.88
CA LEU A 410 37.49 -115.59 43.27
C LEU A 410 38.49 -116.28 42.34
N MET A 411 39.20 -115.52 41.50
CA MET A 411 40.24 -116.06 40.62
C MET A 411 41.38 -116.71 41.40
N GLU A 412 41.81 -116.10 42.50
CA GLU A 412 42.80 -116.69 43.41
C GLU A 412 42.30 -118.03 43.98
N SER A 413 41.06 -118.09 44.49
CA SER A 413 40.47 -119.35 45.01
C SER A 413 40.30 -120.44 43.94
N ILE A 414 39.91 -120.06 42.71
CA ILE A 414 39.80 -121.01 41.59
C ILE A 414 41.17 -121.60 41.24
N ASN A 415 42.22 -120.78 41.25
CA ASN A 415 43.60 -121.23 41.01
C ASN A 415 44.12 -122.14 42.14
N GLU A 416 43.80 -121.83 43.39
CA GLU A 416 44.10 -122.70 44.53
C GLU A 416 43.42 -124.08 44.38
N ILE A 417 42.14 -124.11 43.97
CA ILE A 417 41.40 -125.36 43.71
C ILE A 417 42.04 -126.13 42.53
N ALA A 418 42.44 -125.43 41.46
CA ALA A 418 43.12 -126.03 40.31
C ALA A 418 44.43 -126.70 40.75
N THR A 419 45.22 -126.00 41.58
CA THR A 419 46.49 -126.48 42.12
C THR A 419 46.28 -127.71 42.99
N ALA A 420 45.37 -127.64 43.97
CA ALA A 420 45.03 -128.76 44.84
C ALA A 420 44.50 -129.98 44.06
N SER A 421 43.69 -129.76 43.02
CA SER A 421 43.17 -130.83 42.16
C SER A 421 44.28 -131.50 41.34
N ASN A 422 45.28 -130.75 40.88
CA ASN A 422 46.45 -131.31 40.21
C ASN A 422 47.35 -132.11 41.17
N GLU A 423 47.53 -131.64 42.41
CA GLU A 423 48.23 -132.40 43.45
C GLU A 423 47.52 -133.73 43.76
N ILE A 424 46.19 -133.72 43.90
CA ILE A 424 45.40 -134.94 44.07
C ILE A 424 45.58 -135.86 42.86
N SER A 425 45.55 -135.34 41.63
CA SER A 425 45.80 -136.12 40.42
C SER A 425 47.15 -136.84 40.46
N ALA A 426 48.21 -136.17 40.93
CA ALA A 426 49.55 -136.75 41.10
C ALA A 426 49.58 -137.87 42.17
N ILE A 427 48.90 -137.66 43.30
CA ILE A 427 48.75 -138.68 44.34
C ILE A 427 48.01 -139.91 43.79
N ILE A 428 46.91 -139.70 43.08
CA ILE A 428 46.10 -140.77 42.50
C ILE A 428 46.90 -141.58 41.47
N ASN A 429 47.71 -140.93 40.64
CA ASN A 429 48.64 -141.63 39.74
C ASN A 429 49.67 -142.47 40.50
N THR A 430 50.17 -141.98 41.63
CA THR A 430 51.07 -142.75 42.50
C THR A 430 50.36 -143.99 43.09
N ILE A 431 49.12 -143.84 43.54
CA ILE A 431 48.31 -144.96 44.05
C ILE A 431 48.03 -145.98 42.93
N GLN A 432 47.77 -145.52 41.69
CA GLN A 432 47.64 -146.41 40.53
C GLN A 432 48.90 -147.27 40.36
N SER A 433 50.08 -146.64 40.39
CA SER A 433 51.36 -147.36 40.27
C SER A 433 51.58 -148.35 41.42
N ILE A 434 51.24 -147.98 42.67
CA ILE A 434 51.31 -148.90 43.82
C ILE A 434 50.34 -150.08 43.63
N SER A 435 49.13 -149.83 43.15
CA SER A 435 48.11 -150.85 42.88
C SER A 435 48.58 -151.83 41.80
N GLU A 436 49.18 -151.34 40.71
CA GLU A 436 49.76 -152.15 39.65
C GLU A 436 50.95 -152.99 40.13
N GLN A 437 51.85 -152.38 40.92
CA GLN A 437 52.96 -153.10 41.56
C GLN A 437 52.46 -154.18 42.52
N THR A 438 51.42 -153.89 43.32
CA THR A 438 50.81 -154.84 44.26
C THR A 438 50.15 -156.00 43.51
N ASN A 439 49.49 -155.72 42.38
CA ASN A 439 48.91 -156.73 41.50
C ASN A 439 49.98 -157.65 40.90
N LEU A 440 51.12 -157.09 40.48
CA LEU A 440 52.29 -157.84 40.00
C LEU A 440 52.93 -158.70 41.10
N LEU A 441 53.08 -158.16 42.31
CA LEU A 441 53.58 -158.90 43.48
C LEU A 441 52.66 -160.05 43.86
N ALA A 442 51.35 -159.81 43.85
CA ALA A 442 50.33 -160.82 44.12
C ALA A 442 50.32 -161.93 43.06
N LEU A 443 50.49 -161.57 41.78
CA LEU A 443 50.66 -162.55 40.70
C LEU A 443 51.91 -163.41 40.90
N ASN A 444 53.05 -162.79 41.24
CA ASN A 444 54.29 -163.52 41.53
C ASN A 444 54.12 -164.46 42.74
N ALA A 445 53.42 -164.02 43.78
CA ALA A 445 53.11 -164.83 44.96
C ALA A 445 52.15 -165.99 44.62
N ALA A 446 51.15 -165.78 43.77
CA ALA A 446 50.23 -166.82 43.31
C ALA A 446 50.96 -167.89 42.47
N ILE A 447 51.91 -167.48 41.61
CA ILE A 447 52.77 -168.38 40.85
C ILE A 447 53.63 -169.25 41.78
N GLU A 448 54.28 -168.65 42.78
CA GLU A 448 55.15 -169.39 43.70
C GLU A 448 54.34 -170.29 44.66
N ALA A 449 53.12 -169.89 45.03
CA ALA A 449 52.19 -170.71 45.78
C ALA A 449 51.70 -171.93 44.98
N ALA A 450 51.42 -171.77 43.67
CA ALA A 450 51.12 -172.88 42.77
C ALA A 450 52.31 -173.85 42.62
N ARG A 451 53.54 -173.32 42.66
CA ARG A 451 54.79 -174.08 42.57
C ARG A 451 55.08 -174.91 43.83
N ALA A 452 54.64 -174.45 45.00
CA ALA A 452 54.77 -175.16 46.28
C ALA A 452 53.73 -176.30 46.49
N GLY A 453 52.79 -176.51 45.55
CA GLY A 453 51.84 -177.61 45.58
C GLY A 453 50.90 -177.58 46.80
N ASP A 454 50.65 -178.74 47.43
CA ASP A 454 49.70 -178.86 48.54
C ASP A 454 50.05 -178.02 49.78
N ALA A 455 51.33 -177.70 50.00
CA ALA A 455 51.77 -176.82 51.10
C ALA A 455 51.48 -175.33 50.84
N GLY A 456 51.29 -174.94 49.57
CA GLY A 456 51.06 -173.55 49.14
C GLY A 456 49.60 -173.11 49.07
N LYS A 457 48.63 -174.02 49.28
CA LYS A 457 47.19 -173.75 49.11
C LYS A 457 46.68 -172.55 49.92
N GLY A 458 47.13 -172.39 51.17
CA GLY A 458 46.77 -171.24 52.00
C GLY A 458 47.35 -169.92 51.49
N PHE A 459 48.59 -169.94 50.98
CA PHE A 459 49.25 -168.77 50.39
C PHE A 459 48.64 -168.38 49.03
N ALA A 460 48.20 -169.35 48.23
CA ALA A 460 47.54 -169.09 46.94
C ALA A 460 46.23 -168.31 47.14
N VAL A 461 45.44 -168.67 48.15
CA VAL A 461 44.19 -167.95 48.47
C VAL A 461 44.46 -166.51 48.90
N VAL A 462 45.48 -166.28 49.73
CA VAL A 462 45.88 -164.92 50.13
C VAL A 462 46.39 -164.12 48.93
N ALA A 463 47.20 -164.72 48.05
CA ALA A 463 47.72 -164.06 46.87
C ALA A 463 46.61 -163.66 45.87
N ASP A 464 45.62 -164.52 45.64
CA ASP A 464 44.46 -164.18 44.80
C ASP A 464 43.58 -163.09 45.44
N GLU A 465 43.40 -163.09 46.77
CA GLU A 465 42.65 -162.04 47.46
C GLU A 465 43.38 -160.67 47.39
N VAL A 466 44.71 -160.66 47.56
CA VAL A 466 45.54 -159.44 47.39
C VAL A 466 45.50 -158.96 45.93
N ARG A 467 45.53 -159.88 44.95
CA ARG A 467 45.39 -159.54 43.52
C ARG A 467 44.05 -158.88 43.23
N LYS A 468 42.96 -159.45 43.76
CA LYS A 468 41.62 -158.92 43.61
C LYS A 468 41.46 -157.54 44.27
N LEU A 469 42.04 -157.33 45.45
CA LEU A 469 42.09 -156.03 46.11
C LEU A 469 42.88 -154.99 45.30
N ALA A 470 44.01 -155.39 44.70
CA ALA A 470 44.81 -154.53 43.85
C ALA A 470 44.10 -154.17 42.52
N GLU A 471 43.32 -155.09 41.95
CA GLU A 471 42.49 -154.80 40.77
C GLU A 471 41.29 -153.89 41.12
N GLN A 472 40.64 -154.11 42.26
CA GLN A 472 39.59 -153.23 42.79
C GLN A 472 40.11 -151.81 43.09
N SER A 473 41.30 -151.70 43.66
CA SER A 473 41.98 -150.42 43.92
C SER A 473 42.30 -149.70 42.60
N SER A 474 42.86 -150.39 41.60
CA SER A 474 43.13 -149.84 40.26
C SER A 474 41.85 -149.34 39.56
N ASN A 475 40.76 -150.10 39.63
CA ASN A 475 39.48 -149.68 39.07
C ASN A 475 38.88 -148.46 39.80
N SER A 476 39.03 -148.40 41.13
CA SER A 476 38.59 -147.25 41.93
C SER A 476 39.43 -146.01 41.62
N VAL A 477 40.74 -146.16 41.45
CA VAL A 477 41.64 -145.10 41.03
C VAL A 477 41.25 -144.56 39.65
N LYS A 478 41.01 -145.42 38.65
CA LYS A 478 40.52 -144.95 37.33
C LYS A 478 39.26 -144.09 37.41
N ASN A 479 38.31 -144.48 38.27
CA ASN A 479 37.11 -143.68 38.50
C ASN A 479 37.42 -142.33 39.15
N ILE A 480 38.31 -142.29 40.16
CA ILE A 480 38.73 -141.04 40.80
C ILE A 480 39.51 -140.16 39.81
N THR A 481 40.41 -140.71 39.00
CA THR A 481 41.12 -139.99 37.94
C THR A 481 40.15 -139.32 36.98
N GLN A 482 39.09 -140.02 36.57
CA GLN A 482 38.06 -139.45 35.71
C GLN A 482 37.29 -138.31 36.40
N ILE A 483 36.96 -138.45 37.69
CA ILE A 483 36.32 -137.38 38.49
C ILE A 483 37.24 -136.17 38.59
N ILE A 484 38.52 -136.34 38.93
CA ILE A 484 39.50 -135.25 39.04
C ILE A 484 39.70 -134.55 37.70
N LYS A 485 39.80 -135.30 36.60
CA LYS A 485 39.87 -134.72 35.25
C LYS A 485 38.64 -133.88 34.92
N ASN A 486 37.44 -134.35 35.28
CA ASN A 486 36.21 -133.59 35.12
C ASN A 486 36.17 -132.34 36.01
N SER A 487 36.67 -132.44 37.26
CA SER A 487 36.79 -131.31 38.18
C SER A 487 37.73 -130.24 37.63
N LEU A 488 38.92 -130.61 37.14
CA LEU A 488 39.87 -129.69 36.51
C LEU A 488 39.28 -128.98 35.28
N ASN A 489 38.52 -129.69 34.44
CA ASN A 489 37.80 -129.09 33.32
C ASN A 489 36.73 -128.09 33.80
N THR A 490 36.02 -128.40 34.88
CA THR A 490 35.01 -127.50 35.46
C THR A 490 35.66 -126.26 36.07
N VAL A 491 36.81 -126.41 36.74
CA VAL A 491 37.62 -125.30 37.28
C VAL A 491 38.12 -124.39 36.16
N SER A 492 38.65 -124.96 35.07
CA SER A 492 39.10 -124.18 33.90
C SER A 492 37.96 -123.40 33.23
N LYS A 493 36.75 -123.99 33.16
CA LYS A 493 35.56 -123.25 32.71
C LYS A 493 35.18 -122.12 33.68
N GLY A 494 35.27 -122.37 34.98
CA GLY A 494 35.03 -121.36 36.02
C GLY A 494 36.01 -120.19 35.94
N GLU A 495 37.28 -120.47 35.68
CA GLU A 495 38.34 -119.47 35.47
C GLU A 495 38.04 -118.57 34.27
N LEU A 496 37.65 -119.17 33.13
CA LEU A 496 37.24 -118.43 31.93
C LEU A 496 36.08 -117.47 32.21
N ILE A 497 35.01 -117.97 32.84
CA ILE A 497 33.81 -117.17 33.17
C ILE A 497 34.16 -116.05 34.15
N ALA A 498 34.96 -116.33 35.19
CA ALA A 498 35.38 -115.33 36.16
C ALA A 498 36.26 -114.24 35.52
N ASN A 499 37.18 -114.61 34.62
CA ASN A 499 37.98 -113.65 33.87
C ASN A 499 37.14 -112.78 32.93
N GLU A 500 36.22 -113.38 32.15
CA GLU A 500 35.27 -112.64 31.31
C GLU A 500 34.42 -111.67 32.13
N THR A 501 33.96 -112.10 33.31
CA THR A 501 33.19 -111.25 34.24
C THR A 501 34.04 -110.08 34.75
N GLY A 502 35.32 -110.31 35.08
CA GLY A 502 36.25 -109.23 35.47
C GLY A 502 36.48 -108.19 34.36
N ILE A 503 36.62 -108.65 33.11
CA ILE A 503 36.73 -107.74 31.95
C ILE A 503 35.45 -106.91 31.79
N ALA A 504 34.27 -107.54 31.91
CA ALA A 504 32.99 -106.84 31.82
C ALA A 504 32.81 -105.79 32.92
N LEU A 505 33.24 -106.08 34.16
CA LEU A 505 33.23 -105.12 35.26
C LEU A 505 34.15 -103.92 34.98
N ASN A 506 35.34 -104.13 34.41
CA ASN A 506 36.22 -103.04 34.00
C ASN A 506 35.60 -102.15 32.91
N SER A 507 34.93 -102.75 31.91
CA SER A 507 34.21 -101.96 30.90
C SER A 507 33.03 -101.18 31.47
N ILE A 508 32.42 -101.64 32.57
CA ILE A 508 31.41 -100.86 33.29
C ILE A 508 32.05 -99.63 33.93
N VAL A 509 33.23 -99.75 34.56
CA VAL A 509 33.95 -98.60 35.15
C VAL A 509 34.20 -97.52 34.09
N GLU A 510 34.74 -97.90 32.93
CA GLU A 510 35.05 -96.97 31.83
C GLU A 510 33.79 -96.24 31.31
N ASN A 511 32.68 -96.96 31.12
CA ASN A 511 31.40 -96.35 30.72
C ASN A 511 30.84 -95.40 31.79
N VAL A 512 31.02 -95.75 33.06
CA VAL A 512 30.57 -94.94 34.21
C VAL A 512 31.40 -93.66 34.31
N GLU A 513 32.72 -93.70 34.05
CA GLU A 513 33.58 -92.52 33.92
C GLU A 513 33.14 -91.58 32.81
N TYR A 514 32.87 -92.11 31.61
CA TYR A 514 32.37 -91.31 30.49
C TYR A 514 31.01 -90.65 30.81
N THR A 515 30.15 -91.37 31.52
CA THR A 515 28.86 -90.83 31.99
C THR A 515 29.06 -89.66 32.97
N SER A 516 30.07 -89.73 33.85
CA SER A 516 30.41 -88.63 34.77
C SER A 516 30.88 -87.37 34.02
N GLU A 517 31.67 -87.54 32.97
CA GLU A 517 32.13 -86.41 32.15
C GLU A 517 30.94 -85.69 31.49
N LEU A 518 30.01 -86.43 30.89
CA LEU A 518 28.77 -85.87 30.32
C LEU A 518 27.91 -85.16 31.38
N VAL A 519 27.78 -85.72 32.59
CA VAL A 519 27.04 -85.08 33.69
C VAL A 519 27.68 -83.75 34.09
N LYS A 520 29.02 -83.67 34.11
CA LYS A 520 29.76 -82.45 34.41
C LYS A 520 29.60 -81.39 33.32
N GLU A 521 29.59 -81.80 32.05
CA GLU A 521 29.28 -80.90 30.93
C GLU A 521 27.86 -80.33 31.04
N ILE A 522 26.86 -81.16 31.38
CA ILE A 522 25.48 -80.70 31.60
C ILE A 522 25.40 -79.69 32.74
N ALA A 523 26.11 -79.93 33.85
CA ALA A 523 26.13 -79.01 34.99
C ALA A 523 26.73 -77.65 34.59
N THR A 524 27.87 -77.67 33.89
CA THR A 524 28.55 -76.46 33.40
C THR A 524 27.66 -75.68 32.42
N ALA A 525 27.05 -76.38 31.46
CA ALA A 525 26.11 -75.77 30.51
C ALA A 525 24.88 -75.17 31.21
N SER A 526 24.40 -75.79 32.29
CA SER A 526 23.28 -75.27 33.09
C SER A 526 23.65 -73.99 33.85
N GLU A 527 24.87 -73.88 34.37
CA GLU A 527 25.39 -72.64 34.98
C GLU A 527 25.50 -71.50 33.94
N GLU A 528 26.01 -71.79 32.75
CA GLU A 528 26.08 -70.84 31.64
C GLU A 528 24.69 -70.36 31.22
N GLN A 529 23.72 -71.29 31.10
CA GLN A 529 22.31 -70.96 30.81
C GLN A 529 21.71 -70.04 31.87
N THR A 530 21.99 -70.28 33.15
CA THR A 530 21.52 -69.41 34.25
C THR A 530 22.05 -67.98 34.09
N SER A 531 23.35 -67.84 33.80
CA SER A 531 23.98 -66.53 33.55
C SER A 531 23.40 -65.83 32.32
N ALA A 532 23.17 -66.58 31.23
CA ALA A 532 22.57 -66.05 30.02
C ALA A 532 21.14 -65.54 30.25
N ILE A 533 20.29 -66.30 30.97
CA ILE A 533 18.91 -65.90 31.26
C ILE A 533 18.86 -64.68 32.19
N SER A 534 19.77 -64.59 33.17
CA SER A 534 19.90 -63.39 34.02
C SER A 534 20.18 -62.13 33.18
N LYS A 535 21.12 -62.22 32.23
CA LYS A 535 21.39 -61.12 31.28
C LYS A 535 20.20 -60.81 30.36
N MET A 536 19.46 -61.83 29.92
CA MET A 536 18.26 -61.63 29.10
C MET A 536 17.16 -60.93 29.90
N THR A 537 16.99 -61.27 31.18
CA THR A 537 16.01 -60.64 32.08
C THR A 537 16.27 -59.13 32.19
N LEU A 538 17.52 -58.73 32.44
CA LEU A 538 17.91 -57.31 32.48
C LEU A 538 17.61 -56.57 31.17
N LYS A 539 17.78 -57.23 30.02
CA LYS A 539 17.44 -56.63 28.71
C LYS A 539 15.94 -56.49 28.51
N VAL A 540 15.14 -57.42 29.03
CA VAL A 540 13.68 -57.34 28.99
C VAL A 540 13.17 -56.19 29.86
N ASP A 541 13.81 -55.91 31.00
CA ASP A 541 13.48 -54.74 31.83
C ASP A 541 13.70 -53.43 31.06
N ILE A 542 14.80 -53.31 30.31
CA ILE A 542 15.06 -52.15 29.43
C ILE A 542 13.97 -52.02 28.35
N ILE A 543 13.52 -53.14 27.76
CA ILE A 543 12.42 -53.11 26.79
C ILE A 543 11.13 -52.64 27.47
N SER A 544 10.86 -53.07 28.70
CA SER A 544 9.71 -52.61 29.49
C SER A 544 9.71 -51.09 29.67
N ASP A 545 10.87 -50.50 29.99
CA ASP A 545 11.01 -49.04 30.15
C ASP A 545 10.74 -48.30 28.83
N ILE A 546 11.22 -48.83 27.70
CA ILE A 546 10.96 -48.27 26.36
C ILE A 546 9.47 -48.35 26.03
N VAL A 547 8.82 -49.48 26.32
CA VAL A 547 7.37 -49.65 26.11
C VAL A 547 6.58 -48.63 26.92
N GLN A 548 6.96 -48.39 28.18
CA GLN A 548 6.31 -47.39 29.02
C GLN A 548 6.54 -45.96 28.50
N THR A 549 7.74 -45.69 28.01
CA THR A 549 8.07 -44.41 27.35
C THR A 549 7.23 -44.20 26.09
N ASN A 550 7.03 -45.24 25.28
CA ASN A 550 6.17 -45.17 24.09
C ASN A 550 4.71 -44.90 24.45
N LEU A 551 4.19 -45.51 25.51
CA LEU A 551 2.83 -45.24 26.00
C LEU A 551 2.69 -43.77 26.45
N ALA A 552 3.61 -43.27 27.26
CA ALA A 552 3.61 -41.87 27.70
C ALA A 552 3.74 -40.89 26.52
N THR A 553 4.63 -41.19 25.58
CA THR A 553 4.82 -40.39 24.35
C THR A 553 3.56 -40.38 23.50
N ALA A 554 2.88 -41.52 23.35
CA ALA A 554 1.62 -41.61 22.62
C ALA A 554 0.54 -40.76 23.30
N GLU A 555 0.45 -40.80 24.63
CA GLU A 555 -0.51 -39.99 25.39
C GLU A 555 -0.26 -38.49 25.27
N GLU A 556 1.00 -38.05 25.39
CA GLU A 556 1.40 -36.65 25.19
C GLU A 556 1.19 -36.17 23.75
N THR A 557 1.47 -37.05 22.78
CA THR A 557 1.24 -36.77 21.36
C THR A 557 -0.26 -36.63 21.07
N SER A 558 -1.10 -37.48 21.66
CA SER A 558 -2.56 -37.36 21.56
C SER A 558 -3.07 -36.02 22.09
N ALA A 559 -2.60 -35.59 23.26
CA ALA A 559 -2.97 -34.29 23.82
C ALA A 559 -2.55 -33.12 22.92
N SER A 560 -1.32 -33.15 22.40
CA SER A 560 -0.82 -32.13 21.47
C SER A 560 -1.63 -32.06 20.17
N ILE A 561 -2.13 -33.19 19.68
CA ILE A 561 -2.98 -33.26 18.48
C ILE A 561 -4.37 -32.68 18.74
N GLU A 562 -4.95 -32.90 19.93
CA GLU A 562 -6.22 -32.27 20.32
C GLU A 562 -6.09 -30.74 20.36
N GLU A 563 -4.98 -30.22 20.92
CA GLU A 563 -4.68 -28.79 20.87
C GLU A 563 -4.50 -28.30 19.43
N LEU A 564 -3.76 -29.03 18.59
CA LEU A 564 -3.56 -28.66 17.19
C LEU A 564 -4.88 -28.61 16.41
N ALA A 565 -5.76 -29.58 16.62
CA ALA A 565 -7.09 -29.61 16.01
C ALA A 565 -7.95 -28.43 16.47
N SER A 566 -7.91 -28.10 17.76
CA SER A 566 -8.58 -26.94 18.34
C SER A 566 -8.07 -25.62 17.72
N HIS A 567 -6.74 -25.45 17.63
CA HIS A 567 -6.12 -24.28 17.02
C HIS A 567 -6.45 -24.14 15.53
N SER A 568 -6.43 -25.23 14.77
CA SER A 568 -6.88 -25.22 13.36
C SER A 568 -8.33 -24.77 13.24
N GLN A 569 -9.22 -25.24 14.13
CA GLN A 569 -10.62 -24.83 14.10
C GLN A 569 -10.79 -23.33 14.44
N ILE A 570 -10.09 -22.82 15.44
CA ILE A 570 -10.09 -21.38 15.78
C ILE A 570 -9.60 -20.54 14.60
N MET A 571 -8.53 -20.97 13.92
CA MET A 571 -8.02 -20.26 12.74
C MET A 571 -9.02 -20.30 11.59
N HIS A 572 -9.66 -21.43 11.34
CA HIS A 572 -10.71 -21.55 10.32
C HIS A 572 -11.89 -20.61 10.64
N GLU A 573 -12.33 -20.54 11.90
CA GLU A 573 -13.36 -19.60 12.34
C GLU A 573 -12.96 -18.15 12.04
N GLN A 574 -11.73 -17.75 12.37
CA GLN A 574 -11.23 -16.40 12.09
C GLN A 574 -11.16 -16.07 10.60
N ILE A 575 -10.74 -17.02 9.75
CA ILE A 575 -10.70 -16.82 8.30
C ILE A 575 -12.12 -16.77 7.73
N SER A 576 -13.05 -17.55 8.26
CA SER A 576 -14.46 -17.56 7.84
C SER A 576 -15.20 -16.24 8.10
N GLU A 577 -14.67 -15.39 8.99
CA GLU A 577 -15.18 -14.02 9.17
C GLU A 577 -14.91 -13.12 7.97
N PHE A 578 -13.96 -13.50 7.09
CA PHE A 578 -13.67 -12.80 5.84
C PHE A 578 -14.49 -13.37 4.68
N LYS A 579 -15.10 -12.48 3.89
CA LYS A 579 -15.77 -12.87 2.63
C LYS A 579 -14.74 -12.86 1.51
N LEU A 580 -14.18 -14.02 1.20
CA LEU A 580 -13.19 -14.21 0.14
C LEU A 580 -13.85 -14.32 -1.24
N GLN A 581 -13.07 -14.09 -2.31
CA GLN A 581 -13.52 -14.40 -3.67
C GLN A 581 -13.00 -15.78 -4.02
N HIS A 582 -13.92 -16.72 -4.21
CA HIS A 582 -13.61 -18.08 -4.63
C HIS A 582 -13.58 -18.22 -6.15
#